data_AF-A0A3D3K4H5-F1
#
_entry.id   AF-A0A3D3K4H5-F1
#
_cell.length_a   1.000
_cell.length_b   1.000
_cell.length_c   1.000
_cell.angle_alpha   90.00
_cell.angle_beta   90.00
_cell.angle_gamma   90.00
#
_symmetry.space_group_name_H-M   'P 1'
#
loop_
_entity.id
_entity.type
_entity.pdbx_description
1 polymer ?
#
loop_
_entity_poly.entity_id
_entity_poly.type
_entity_poly.pdbx_seq_one_letter_code
_entity_poly.pdbx_strand_id
1 'polypeptide(L)' 'PLRRADSPAAGAVVLRRDTALAGEAYALTVSPEGIDIAAGSPAGAFYAVQTLRQLLPPEAFGAGDVRR' A
#
# COMPACT_ATOMS: atom_id res chain seq x y z
N PRO A 1 -5.64 -10.44 8.48
CA PRO A 1 -4.62 -11.00 7.56
C PRO A 1 -4.95 -10.59 6.12
N LEU A 2 -3.95 -10.34 5.26
CA LEU A 2 -4.20 -10.03 3.84
C LEU A 2 -4.73 -11.27 3.11
N ARG A 3 -5.74 -11.08 2.26
CA ARG A 3 -6.31 -12.15 1.43
C ARG A 3 -5.53 -12.23 0.11
N ARG A 4 -5.13 -13.44 -0.30
CA ARG A 4 -4.68 -13.66 -1.69
C ARG A 4 -5.88 -13.61 -2.62
N ALA A 5 -5.76 -12.87 -3.71
CA ALA A 5 -6.74 -12.83 -4.79
C ALA A 5 -6.09 -13.35 -6.07
N ASP A 6 -6.85 -14.07 -6.88
CA ASP A 6 -6.38 -14.57 -8.18
C ASP A 6 -6.26 -13.43 -9.22
N SER A 7 -7.04 -12.36 -9.04
CA SER A 7 -7.01 -11.15 -9.87
C SER A 7 -7.40 -9.92 -9.04
N PRO A 8 -6.87 -8.73 -9.36
CA PRO A 8 -7.23 -7.49 -8.67
C PRO A 8 -8.70 -7.13 -8.91
N ALA A 9 -9.40 -6.78 -7.84
CA ALA A 9 -10.73 -6.16 -7.95
C ALA A 9 -10.59 -4.67 -8.32
N ALA A 10 -11.64 -4.08 -8.90
CA ALA A 10 -11.67 -2.65 -9.17
C ALA A 10 -11.49 -1.84 -7.87
N GLY A 11 -10.58 -0.86 -7.88
CA GLY A 11 -10.25 -0.04 -6.70
C GLY A 11 -9.46 -0.78 -5.61
N ALA A 12 -8.91 -1.96 -5.89
CA ALA A 12 -8.13 -2.71 -4.92
C ALA A 12 -6.77 -2.08 -4.63
N VAL A 13 -6.27 -2.33 -3.42
CA VAL A 13 -4.86 -2.14 -3.04
C VAL A 13 -4.16 -3.48 -3.19
N VAL A 14 -3.26 -3.58 -4.16
CA VAL A 14 -2.51 -4.81 -4.47
C VAL A 14 -1.11 -4.70 -3.89
N LEU A 15 -0.72 -5.68 -3.07
CA LEU A 15 0.64 -5.80 -2.56
C LEU A 15 1.30 -7.00 -3.21
N ARG A 16 2.46 -6.78 -3.84
CA ARG A 16 3.27 -7.81 -4.47
C ARG A 16 4.73 -7.73 -4.04
N ARG A 17 5.37 -8.89 -3.98
CA ARG A 17 6.81 -8.98 -3.74
C ARG A 17 7.54 -8.80 -5.08
N ASP A 18 8.56 -7.96 -5.09
CA ASP A 18 9.44 -7.74 -6.25
C ASP A 18 10.89 -7.95 -5.82
N THR A 19 11.49 -9.07 -6.22
CA THR A 19 12.85 -9.44 -5.81
C THR A 19 13.94 -8.61 -6.50
N ALA A 20 13.60 -7.76 -7.46
CA ALA A 20 14.53 -6.81 -8.06
C ALA A 20 14.75 -5.57 -7.18
N LEU A 21 13.85 -5.30 -6.24
CA LEU A 21 13.96 -4.18 -5.30
C LEU A 21 14.84 -4.56 -4.09
N ALA A 22 15.63 -3.59 -3.61
CA ALA A 22 16.38 -3.75 -2.37
C ALA A 22 15.46 -4.00 -1.16
N GLY A 23 16.02 -4.49 -0.05
CA GLY A 23 15.25 -4.96 1.10
C GLY A 23 14.21 -3.97 1.63
N GLU A 24 14.54 -2.68 1.68
CA GLU A 24 13.61 -1.64 2.15
C GLU A 24 12.94 -0.86 1.02
N ALA A 25 13.31 -1.13 -0.23
CA ALA A 25 12.79 -0.42 -1.38
C ALA A 25 11.37 -0.87 -1.72
N TYR A 26 10.58 0.09 -2.16
CA TYR A 26 9.24 -0.13 -2.69
C TYR A 26 8.96 0.78 -3.89
N ALA A 27 7.99 0.38 -4.70
CA ALA A 27 7.32 1.24 -5.67
C ALA A 27 5.84 1.34 -5.31
N LEU A 28 5.30 2.55 -5.31
CA LEU A 28 3.89 2.85 -5.04
C LEU A 28 3.33 3.56 -6.27
N THR A 29 2.32 2.97 -6.89
CA THR A 29 1.58 3.57 -8.01
C THR A 29 0.13 3.75 -7.60
N VAL A 30 -0.37 4.98 -7.72
CA VAL A 30 -1.75 5.35 -7.42
C VAL A 30 -2.42 5.81 -8.71
N SER A 31 -3.54 5.19 -9.06
CA SER A 31 -4.34 5.56 -10.22
C SER A 31 -5.85 5.47 -9.91
N PRO A 32 -6.73 5.99 -10.77
CA PRO A 32 -8.17 5.85 -10.59
C PRO A 32 -8.67 4.40 -10.53
N GLU A 33 -7.93 3.46 -11.11
CA GLU A 33 -8.30 2.04 -11.20
C GLU A 33 -7.93 1.26 -9.92
N GLY A 34 -6.97 1.76 -9.12
CA GLY A 34 -6.51 1.13 -7.90
C GLY A 34 -5.10 1.56 -7.49
N ILE A 35 -4.51 0.80 -6.56
CA ILE A 35 -3.17 1.05 -6.02
C ILE A 35 -2.32 -0.20 -6.16
N ASP A 36 -1.13 -0.08 -6.76
CA ASP A 36 -0.11 -1.14 -6.83
C ASP A 36 1.06 -0.81 -5.90
N ILE A 37 1.42 -1.77 -5.05
CA ILE A 37 2.59 -1.72 -4.17
C ILE A 37 3.50 -2.89 -4.51
N ALA A 38 4.69 -2.59 -5.02
CA ALA A 38 5.77 -3.56 -5.20
C ALA A 38 6.82 -3.36 -4.12
N ALA A 39 7.24 -4.41 -3.43
CA ALA A 39 8.24 -4.30 -2.37
C ALA A 39 9.29 -5.42 -2.40
N GLY A 40 10.55 -5.07 -2.11
CA GLY A 40 11.65 -6.03 -1.99
C GLY A 40 11.55 -6.95 -0.78
N SER A 41 10.93 -6.46 0.29
CA SER A 41 10.70 -7.22 1.53
C SER A 41 9.47 -6.72 2.29
N PRO A 42 9.09 -7.39 3.40
CA PRO A 42 8.07 -6.89 4.32
C PRO A 42 8.36 -5.48 4.85
N ALA A 43 9.63 -5.09 5.03
CA ALA A 43 9.99 -3.74 5.47
C ALA A 43 9.64 -2.69 4.40
N GLY A 44 9.99 -2.95 3.14
CA GLY A 44 9.59 -2.08 2.02
C GLY A 44 8.06 -1.98 1.88
N ALA A 45 7.33 -3.09 2.04
CA ALA A 45 5.87 -3.08 2.01
C ALA A 45 5.27 -2.25 3.15
N PHE A 46 5.87 -2.34 4.35
CA PHE A 46 5.47 -1.52 5.48
C PHE A 46 5.67 -0.02 5.19
N TYR A 47 6.85 0.37 4.67
CA TYR A 47 7.11 1.76 4.30
C TYR A 47 6.16 2.27 3.21
N ALA A 48 5.86 1.45 2.18
CA ALA A 48 4.88 1.80 1.16
C ALA A 48 3.49 2.11 1.75
N VAL A 49 3.03 1.32 2.71
CA VAL A 49 1.74 1.55 3.41
C VAL A 49 1.79 2.81 4.26
N GLN A 50 2.91 3.09 4.94
CA GLN A 50 3.06 4.35 5.68
C GLN A 50 2.97 5.55 4.74
N THR A 51 3.66 5.51 3.60
CA THR A 51 3.58 6.57 2.59
C THR A 51 2.18 6.70 2.01
N LEU A 52 1.50 5.59 1.69
CA LEU A 52 0.11 5.63 1.25
C LEU A 52 -0.79 6.32 2.27
N ARG A 53 -0.65 6.01 3.56
CA ARG A 53 -1.43 6.68 4.62
C ARG A 53 -1.18 8.19 4.63
N GLN A 54 0.06 8.64 4.43
CA GLN A 54 0.38 10.07 4.40
C GLN A 54 -0.26 10.80 3.20
N LEU A 55 -0.55 10.08 2.10
CA LEU A 55 -1.24 10.65 0.93
C LEU A 55 -2.76 10.72 1.09
N LEU A 56 -3.34 9.92 2.01
CA LEU A 56 -4.78 9.92 2.23
C LEU A 56 -5.21 11.25 2.86
N PRO A 57 -6.34 11.81 2.42
CA PRO A 57 -6.88 13.01 3.04
C PRO A 57 -7.37 12.67 4.46
N PRO A 58 -7.38 13.63 5.41
CA PRO A 58 -7.75 13.38 6.80
C PRO A 58 -9.10 12.68 6.99
N GLU A 59 -10.06 12.95 6.10
CA GLU A 59 -11.41 12.38 6.13
C GLU A 59 -11.40 10.85 5.96
N ALA A 60 -10.36 10.29 5.32
CA ALA A 60 -10.19 8.85 5.14
C ALA A 60 -9.91 8.10 6.46
N PHE A 61 -9.46 8.79 7.51
CA PHE A 61 -9.14 8.18 8.82
C PHE A 61 -10.34 8.13 9.78
N GLY A 62 -11.49 8.69 9.40
CA GLY A 62 -12.65 8.80 10.27
C GLY A 62 -12.43 9.74 11.46
N ALA A 63 -13.51 10.21 12.09
CA ALA A 63 -13.45 11.21 13.17
C ALA A 63 -12.78 10.73 14.47
N GLY A 64 -12.39 9.45 14.56
CA GLY A 64 -11.93 8.81 15.80
C GLY A 64 -10.45 8.44 15.89
N ASP A 65 -9.67 8.54 14.81
CA ASP A 65 -8.35 7.89 14.74
C ASP A 65 -7.15 8.84 14.57
N VAL A 66 -7.31 10.09 14.99
CA VAL A 66 -6.18 10.99 15.26
C VAL A 66 -5.95 11.03 16.76
N ARG A 67 -5.37 9.96 17.31
CA ARG A 67 -4.74 10.08 18.64
C ARG A 67 -3.55 11.02 18.50
N ARG A 68 -3.72 12.23 19.04
CA ARG A 68 -2.60 13.12 19.38
C ARG A 68 -1.73 12.49 20.45
#